data_AF-A0A970N3R3-F1
#
_entry.id   AF-A0A970N3R3-F1
#
_cell.length_a   1.000
_cell.length_b   1.000
_cell.length_c   1.000
_cell.angle_alpha   90.00
_cell.angle_beta   90.00
_cell.angle_gamma   90.00
#
_symmetry.space_group_name_H-M   'P 1'
#
loop_
_entity.id
_entity.type
_entity.pdbx_description
1 polymer ?
#
loop_
_entity_poly.entity_id
_entity_poly.type
_entity_poly.pdbx_seq_one_letter_code
_entity_poly.pdbx_strand_id
1 'polypeptide(L)'
;MEWFNWNGLIIVAVLMIPNIIFGINRPESFENNYKNKAMFILEQIGRYSCFAFMVFNIPYTYFNFWFDNAYLVYIIVNGSLVLAYMLGWILCWKYVKLRYYILSIIPSVMFIFSGIMLLNIPLIVCSAVFAFTHIFISIMNSK
;
A
#
# COMPACT_ATOMS: atom_id res chain seq x y z
N MET A 1 -11.71 18.26 -14.51
CA MET A 1 -11.67 18.07 -13.05
C MET A 1 -11.45 16.58 -12.78
N GLU A 2 -10.21 16.11 -12.84
CA GLU A 2 -9.90 14.68 -12.66
C GLU A 2 -9.77 14.35 -11.18
N TRP A 3 -10.89 14.38 -10.47
CA TRP A 3 -11.01 13.90 -9.09
C TRP A 3 -10.75 12.38 -8.98
N PHE A 4 -10.72 11.67 -10.11
CA PHE A 4 -10.58 10.24 -10.19
C PHE A 4 -9.28 9.84 -10.91
N ASN A 5 -8.44 9.08 -10.21
CA ASN A 5 -7.18 8.56 -10.73
C ASN A 5 -7.36 7.11 -11.19
N TRP A 6 -7.62 6.92 -12.49
CA TRP A 6 -7.79 5.60 -13.09
C TRP A 6 -6.55 4.70 -12.94
N ASN A 7 -5.35 5.28 -13.05
CA ASN A 7 -4.11 4.53 -12.85
C ASN A 7 -3.97 4.06 -11.40
N GLY A 8 -4.31 4.94 -10.44
CA GLY A 8 -4.38 4.60 -9.02
C GLY A 8 -5.34 3.46 -8.73
N LEU A 9 -6.52 3.47 -9.35
CA LEU A 9 -7.50 2.37 -9.25
C LEU A 9 -6.93 1.04 -9.71
N ILE A 10 -6.30 1.00 -10.89
CA ILE A 10 -5.71 -0.23 -11.42
C ILE A 10 -4.64 -0.77 -10.47
N ILE A 11 -3.76 0.10 -9.96
CA ILE A 11 -2.71 -0.30 -9.01
C ILE A 11 -3.31 -0.88 -7.72
N VAL A 12 -4.29 -0.20 -7.14
CA VAL A 12 -4.97 -0.66 -5.92
C VAL A 12 -5.68 -1.99 -6.16
N ALA A 13 -6.39 -2.15 -7.28
CA ALA A 13 -7.07 -3.39 -7.62
C ALA A 13 -6.10 -4.57 -7.72
N VAL A 14 -4.93 -4.38 -8.35
CA VAL A 14 -3.91 -5.42 -8.46
C VAL A 14 -3.31 -5.76 -7.09
N LEU A 15 -3.03 -4.77 -6.23
CA LEU A 15 -2.52 -5.00 -4.88
C LEU A 15 -3.48 -5.82 -4.01
N MET A 16 -4.79 -5.62 -4.18
CA MET A 16 -5.81 -6.28 -3.38
C MET A 16 -5.91 -7.79 -3.68
N ILE A 17 -5.56 -8.24 -4.89
CA ILE A 17 -5.67 -9.65 -5.28
C ILE A 17 -4.86 -10.56 -4.33
N PRO A 18 -3.54 -10.37 -4.15
CA PRO A 18 -2.77 -11.14 -3.17
C PRO A 18 -3.28 -11.03 -1.74
N ASN A 19 -3.72 -9.83 -1.32
CA ASN A 19 -4.21 -9.60 0.04
C ASN A 19 -5.50 -10.37 0.34
N ILE A 20 -6.45 -10.40 -0.60
CA ILE A 20 -7.71 -11.14 -0.46
C ILE A 20 -7.43 -12.65 -0.45
N ILE A 21 -6.62 -13.14 -1.39
CA ILE A 21 -6.26 -14.56 -1.47
C ILE A 21 -5.54 -15.01 -0.20
N PHE A 22 -4.69 -14.16 0.37
CA PHE A 22 -4.03 -14.45 1.62
C PHE A 22 -5.00 -14.52 2.80
N GLY A 23 -5.94 -13.58 2.87
CA GLY A 23 -6.96 -13.56 3.91
C GLY A 23 -7.88 -14.77 3.89
N ILE A 24 -8.23 -15.28 2.70
CA ILE A 24 -9.04 -16.50 2.56
C ILE A 24 -8.25 -17.75 2.95
N ASN A 25 -6.99 -17.86 2.50
CA ASN A 25 -6.17 -19.06 2.71
C ASN A 25 -5.63 -19.20 4.14
N ARG A 26 -5.57 -18.12 4.91
CA ARG A 26 -5.04 -18.11 6.28
C ARG A 26 -5.84 -17.18 7.18
N PRO A 27 -7.04 -17.57 7.64
CA PRO A 27 -7.80 -16.76 8.59
C PRO A 27 -7.01 -16.47 9.89
N GLU A 28 -6.17 -17.41 10.35
CA GLU A 28 -5.26 -17.24 11.50
C GLU A 28 -4.16 -16.18 11.28
N SER A 29 -3.90 -15.75 10.04
CA SER A 29 -2.94 -14.67 9.80
C SER A 29 -3.47 -13.27 10.16
N PHE A 30 -4.79 -13.15 10.35
CA PHE A 30 -5.41 -11.98 10.99
C PHE A 30 -5.45 -12.10 12.52
N GLU A 31 -5.21 -13.30 13.08
CA GLU A 31 -4.90 -13.45 14.49
C GLU A 31 -3.45 -13.01 14.73
N ASN A 32 -3.26 -11.69 14.76
CA ASN A 32 -2.02 -11.12 15.24
C ASN A 32 -1.83 -11.54 16.70
N ASN A 33 -0.71 -12.19 17.01
CA ASN A 33 -0.26 -12.43 18.39
C ASN A 33 -0.11 -11.10 19.18
N TYR A 34 -0.04 -9.97 18.45
CA TYR A 34 -0.04 -8.63 19.02
C TYR A 34 -1.43 -8.19 19.50
N LYS A 35 -1.65 -8.28 20.82
CA LYS A 35 -2.93 -8.03 21.51
C LYS A 35 -3.50 -6.61 21.42
N ASN A 36 -2.76 -5.63 20.89
CA ASN A 36 -3.22 -4.24 20.88
C ASN A 36 -4.16 -3.95 19.69
N LYS A 37 -5.45 -4.14 19.93
CA LYS A 37 -6.54 -3.91 18.96
C LYS A 37 -6.52 -2.50 18.36
N ALA A 38 -6.07 -1.49 19.10
CA ALA A 38 -6.01 -0.12 18.61
C ALA A 38 -4.98 0.04 17.47
N MET A 39 -3.81 -0.58 17.58
CA MET A 39 -2.76 -0.49 16.56
C MET A 39 -3.18 -1.18 15.26
N PHE A 40 -3.85 -2.32 15.38
CA PHE A 40 -4.42 -3.03 14.24
C PHE A 40 -5.50 -2.21 13.53
N ILE A 41 -6.44 -1.62 14.28
CA ILE A 41 -7.47 -0.74 13.71
C ILE A 41 -6.82 0.45 12.98
N LEU A 42 -5.78 1.03 13.58
CA LEU A 42 -5.06 2.16 13.00
C LEU A 42 -4.35 1.77 11.69
N GLU A 43 -3.71 0.60 11.64
CA GLU A 43 -3.12 0.06 10.42
C GLU A 43 -4.16 -0.13 9.31
N GLN A 44 -5.32 -0.72 9.65
CA GLN A 44 -6.39 -0.94 8.68
C GLN A 44 -6.98 0.37 8.18
N ILE A 45 -7.25 1.33 9.07
CA ILE A 45 -7.68 2.69 8.69
C ILE A 45 -6.63 3.30 7.76
N GLY A 46 -5.35 3.25 8.12
CA GLY A 46 -4.26 3.76 7.28
C GLY A 46 -4.24 3.12 5.89
N ARG A 47 -4.38 1.79 5.81
CA ARG A 47 -4.40 1.02 4.56
C ARG A 47 -5.53 1.45 3.65
N TYR A 48 -6.76 1.45 4.16
CA TYR A 48 -7.95 1.79 3.38
C TYR A 48 -7.97 3.28 3.01
N SER A 49 -7.49 4.16 3.90
CA SER A 49 -7.28 5.57 3.56
C SER A 49 -6.26 5.74 2.43
N CYS A 50 -5.15 5.00 2.42
CA CYS A 50 -4.20 5.04 1.31
C CYS A 50 -4.83 4.58 -0.01
N PHE A 51 -5.61 3.50 0.02
CA PHE A 51 -6.33 3.03 -1.17
C PHE A 51 -7.32 4.09 -1.67
N ALA A 52 -8.11 4.67 -0.77
CA ALA A 52 -9.09 5.68 -1.11
C ALA A 52 -8.42 6.94 -1.70
N PHE A 53 -7.38 7.47 -1.07
CA PHE A 53 -6.69 8.68 -1.56
C PHE A 53 -5.81 8.45 -2.78
N MET A 54 -5.44 7.21 -3.08
CA MET A 54 -4.76 6.88 -4.34
C MET A 54 -5.74 6.88 -5.53
N VAL A 55 -7.02 6.53 -5.30
CA VAL A 55 -8.08 6.49 -6.31
C VAL A 55 -8.79 7.84 -6.43
N PHE A 56 -9.13 8.45 -5.30
CA PHE A 56 -9.85 9.71 -5.22
C PHE A 56 -8.89 10.83 -4.84
N ASN A 57 -8.61 11.69 -5.82
CA ASN A 57 -7.84 12.90 -5.63
C ASN A 57 -8.78 14.02 -5.19
N ILE A 58 -8.80 14.34 -3.90
CA ILE A 58 -9.66 15.40 -3.36
C ILE A 58 -9.18 16.76 -3.91
N PRO A 59 -10.03 17.52 -4.63
CA PRO A 59 -9.67 18.82 -5.16
C PRO A 59 -9.11 19.73 -4.05
N TYR A 60 -8.12 20.57 -4.38
CA TYR A 60 -7.37 21.44 -3.46
C TYR A 60 -6.35 20.76 -2.54
N THR A 61 -6.25 19.43 -2.54
CA THR A 61 -5.26 18.70 -1.71
C THR A 61 -4.23 17.91 -2.51
N TYR A 62 -4.34 17.91 -3.84
CA TYR A 62 -3.35 17.38 -4.78
C TYR A 62 -2.92 18.47 -5.76
N PHE A 63 -1.62 18.61 -5.98
CA PHE A 63 -1.04 19.64 -6.85
C PHE A 63 -0.66 19.11 -8.23
N ASN A 64 -1.13 17.90 -8.59
CA ASN A 64 -0.76 17.19 -9.81
C ASN A 64 0.76 16.96 -9.92
N PHE A 65 1.17 16.47 -11.08
CA PHE A 65 2.56 16.23 -11.43
C PHE A 65 3.35 17.54 -11.46
N TRP A 66 4.34 17.64 -10.57
CA TRP A 66 5.20 18.80 -10.35
C TRP A 66 6.36 19.01 -11.33
N PHE A 67 6.70 18.03 -12.19
CA PHE A 67 7.81 18.17 -13.15
C PHE A 67 7.51 17.51 -14.51
N ASP A 68 8.25 17.93 -15.55
CA ASP A 68 8.13 17.40 -16.91
C ASP A 68 8.46 15.90 -16.97
N ASN A 69 7.52 15.10 -17.49
CA ASN A 69 7.55 13.63 -17.49
C ASN A 69 7.25 12.94 -16.15
N ALA A 70 6.81 13.64 -15.11
CA ALA A 70 6.46 13.00 -13.84
C ALA A 70 5.36 11.93 -13.98
N TYR A 71 4.45 12.07 -14.95
CA TYR A 71 3.47 11.03 -15.29
C TYR A 71 4.12 9.73 -15.78
N LEU A 72 5.13 9.82 -16.65
CA LEU A 72 5.87 8.66 -17.16
C LEU A 72 6.66 7.98 -16.03
N VAL A 73 7.34 8.77 -15.20
CA VAL A 73 8.06 8.26 -14.02
C VAL A 73 7.09 7.57 -13.06
N TYR A 74 5.92 8.15 -12.83
CA TYR A 74 4.87 7.57 -12.00
C TYR A 74 4.43 6.19 -12.52
N ILE A 75 4.16 6.05 -13.82
CA ILE A 75 3.75 4.77 -14.41
C ILE A 75 4.88 3.74 -14.35
N ILE A 76 6.10 4.10 -14.72
CA ILE A 76 7.24 3.17 -14.77
C ILE A 76 7.55 2.66 -13.35
N VAL A 77 7.67 3.56 -12.38
CA VAL A 77 8.02 3.18 -11.00
C VAL A 77 6.90 2.36 -10.37
N ASN A 78 5.64 2.83 -10.42
CA ASN A 78 4.53 2.05 -9.85
C ASN A 78 4.34 0.72 -10.58
N GLY A 79 4.46 0.69 -11.91
CA GLY A 79 4.39 -0.55 -12.69
C GLY A 79 5.48 -1.54 -12.26
N SER A 80 6.73 -1.08 -12.11
CA SER A 80 7.83 -1.92 -11.64
C SER A 80 7.62 -2.43 -10.21
N LEU A 81 7.09 -1.60 -9.31
CA LEU A 81 6.80 -1.98 -7.92
C LEU A 81 5.66 -3.00 -7.84
N VAL A 82 4.60 -2.83 -8.63
CA VAL A 82 3.49 -3.80 -8.71
C VAL A 82 3.98 -5.14 -9.26
N LEU A 83 4.84 -5.12 -10.29
CA LEU A 83 5.44 -6.35 -10.81
C LEU A 83 6.34 -7.02 -9.76
N ALA A 84 7.19 -6.26 -9.08
CA ALA A 84 8.02 -6.77 -8.00
C ALA A 84 7.18 -7.37 -6.84
N TYR A 85 6.06 -6.73 -6.51
CA TYR A 85 5.10 -7.23 -5.53
C TYR A 85 4.50 -8.57 -5.94
N MET A 86 3.99 -8.66 -7.17
CA MET A 86 3.39 -9.90 -7.70
C MET A 86 4.40 -11.03 -7.80
N LEU A 87 5.60 -10.75 -8.33
CA LEU A 87 6.69 -11.73 -8.42
C LEU A 87 7.15 -12.17 -7.04
N GLY A 88 7.35 -11.23 -6.12
CA GLY A 88 7.74 -11.52 -4.74
C GLY A 88 6.70 -12.40 -4.04
N TRP A 89 5.42 -12.15 -4.27
CA TRP A 89 4.33 -12.96 -3.73
C TRP A 89 4.30 -14.39 -4.28
N ILE A 90 4.49 -14.57 -5.59
CA ILE A 90 4.51 -15.88 -6.25
C ILE A 90 5.76 -16.68 -5.84
N LEU A 91 6.94 -16.05 -5.89
CA LEU A 91 8.22 -16.71 -5.57
C LEU A 91 8.30 -17.08 -4.08
N CYS A 92 7.80 -16.21 -3.20
CA CYS A 92 7.83 -16.45 -1.76
C CYS A 92 6.63 -17.28 -1.27
N TRP A 93 5.89 -17.95 -2.17
CA TRP A 93 4.74 -18.78 -1.78
C TRP A 93 5.11 -19.86 -0.74
N LYS A 94 6.32 -20.44 -0.86
CA LYS A 94 6.86 -21.41 0.11
C LYS A 94 7.40 -20.78 1.40
N TYR A 95 7.83 -19.52 1.39
CA TYR A 95 8.48 -18.86 2.53
C TYR A 95 7.52 -17.90 3.22
N VAL A 96 6.75 -18.46 4.16
CA VAL A 96 5.68 -17.76 4.90
C VAL A 96 6.15 -16.42 5.50
N LYS A 97 7.29 -16.40 6.21
CA LYS A 97 7.80 -15.18 6.86
C LYS A 97 8.17 -14.08 5.84
N LEU A 98 8.89 -14.45 4.79
CA LEU A 98 9.33 -13.52 3.74
C LEU A 98 8.15 -12.93 2.96
N ARG A 99 7.11 -13.75 2.73
CA ARG A 99 5.85 -13.32 2.10
C ARG A 99 5.17 -12.20 2.87
N TYR A 100 5.11 -12.27 4.21
CA TYR A 100 4.52 -11.20 5.03
C TYR A 100 5.27 -9.88 4.90
N TYR A 101 6.61 -9.90 4.94
CA TYR A 101 7.41 -8.67 4.82
C TYR A 101 7.28 -8.04 3.43
N ILE A 102 7.26 -8.84 2.37
CA ILE A 102 7.07 -8.35 1.00
C ILE A 102 5.66 -7.76 0.82
N LEU A 103 4.63 -8.44 1.34
CA LEU A 103 3.25 -7.95 1.30
C LEU A 103 3.04 -6.67 2.12
N SER A 104 3.94 -6.41 3.06
CA SER A 104 3.92 -5.29 3.97
C SER A 104 4.64 -4.07 3.42
N ILE A 105 5.92 -4.24 3.07
CA ILE A 105 6.85 -3.14 2.80
C ILE A 105 6.61 -2.53 1.43
N ILE A 106 6.36 -3.36 0.40
CA ILE A 106 6.24 -2.88 -0.98
C ILE A 106 5.02 -1.95 -1.14
N PRO A 107 3.82 -2.29 -0.64
CA PRO A 107 2.69 -1.37 -0.71
C PRO A 107 2.93 -0.06 0.03
N SER A 108 3.57 -0.08 1.21
CA SER A 108 3.90 1.15 1.95
C SER A 108 4.80 2.09 1.16
N VAL A 109 5.88 1.57 0.56
CA VAL A 109 6.78 2.36 -0.29
C VAL A 109 6.03 2.93 -1.49
N MET A 110 5.15 2.13 -2.10
CA MET A 110 4.38 2.53 -3.27
C MET A 110 3.38 3.66 -2.97
N PHE A 111 2.71 3.62 -1.82
CA PHE A 111 1.79 4.70 -1.41
C PHE A 111 2.52 5.99 -1.09
N ILE A 112 3.67 5.92 -0.40
CA ILE A 112 4.49 7.10 -0.11
C ILE A 112 4.98 7.72 -1.43
N PHE A 113 5.51 6.91 -2.34
CA PHE A 113 5.99 7.37 -3.64
C PHE A 113 4.86 8.01 -4.47
N SER A 114 3.69 7.36 -4.52
CA SER A 114 2.52 7.89 -5.24
C SER A 114 2.02 9.20 -4.62
N GLY A 115 2.03 9.31 -3.29
CA GLY A 115 1.69 10.55 -2.59
C GLY A 115 2.62 11.71 -2.94
N ILE A 116 3.93 11.47 -2.96
CA ILE A 116 4.94 12.48 -3.32
C ILE A 116 4.78 12.90 -4.78
N MET A 117 4.64 11.93 -5.70
CA MET A 117 4.54 12.20 -7.14
C MET A 117 3.29 12.99 -7.53
N LEU A 118 2.17 12.76 -6.84
CA LEU A 118 0.91 13.48 -7.04
C LEU A 118 0.80 14.74 -6.16
N LEU A 119 1.78 14.97 -5.27
CA LEU A 119 1.72 15.97 -4.19
C LEU A 119 0.38 15.92 -3.43
N ASN A 120 -0.10 14.72 -3.16
CA ASN A 120 -1.36 14.48 -2.45
C ASN A 120 -1.07 14.43 -0.95
N ILE A 121 -1.29 15.56 -0.27
CA ILE A 121 -0.97 15.72 1.16
C ILE A 121 -1.69 14.66 2.03
N PRO A 122 -3.02 14.42 1.86
CA PRO A 122 -3.72 13.34 2.55
C PRO A 122 -3.06 11.96 2.37
N LEU A 123 -2.69 11.61 1.13
CA LEU A 123 -2.07 10.33 0.83
C LEU A 123 -0.69 10.20 1.48
N ILE A 124 0.10 11.26 1.52
CA ILE A 124 1.42 11.27 2.20
C ILE A 124 1.25 11.03 3.71
N VAL A 125 0.33 11.76 4.36
CA VAL A 125 0.09 11.61 5.80
C VAL A 125 -0.42 10.21 6.14
N CYS A 126 -1.43 9.73 5.40
CA CYS A 126 -1.98 8.39 5.62
C CYS A 126 -0.96 7.29 5.35
N SER A 127 -0.13 7.42 4.30
CA SER A 127 0.89 6.43 3.95
C SER A 127 2.04 6.39 4.95
N ALA A 128 2.41 7.52 5.55
CA ALA A 128 3.39 7.56 6.64
C ALA A 128 2.87 6.84 7.89
N VAL A 129 1.63 7.11 8.29
CA VAL A 129 0.97 6.44 9.42
C VAL A 129 0.80 4.94 9.16
N PHE A 130 0.36 4.58 7.96
CA PHE A 130 0.25 3.19 7.51
C PHE A 130 1.60 2.49 7.54
N ALA A 131 2.65 3.06 6.94
CA ALA A 131 3.99 2.47 6.92
C ALA A 131 4.52 2.23 8.34
N PHE A 132 4.39 3.20 9.23
CA PHE A 132 4.84 3.07 10.62
C PHE A 132 4.12 1.92 11.34
N THR A 133 2.79 1.92 11.31
CA THR A 133 1.98 0.91 11.99
C THR A 133 2.14 -0.48 11.39
N HIS A 134 2.18 -0.60 10.07
CA HIS A 134 2.31 -1.86 9.35
C HIS A 134 3.70 -2.50 9.54
N ILE A 135 4.78 -1.72 9.54
CA ILE A 135 6.13 -2.20 9.86
C ILE A 135 6.20 -2.62 11.34
N PHE A 136 5.65 -1.82 12.25
CA PHE A 136 5.66 -2.10 13.68
C PHE A 136 4.94 -3.42 14.01
N ILE A 137 3.75 -3.63 13.45
CA ILE A 137 2.99 -4.88 13.61
C ILE A 137 3.75 -6.05 12.99
N SER A 138 4.31 -5.88 11.79
CA SER A 138 5.10 -6.91 11.11
C SER A 138 6.32 -7.35 11.92
N ILE A 139 6.99 -6.44 12.63
CA ILE A 139 8.12 -6.76 13.52
C ILE A 139 7.61 -7.52 14.76
N MET A 140 6.56 -7.02 15.41
CA MET A 140 6.06 -7.61 16.65
C MET A 140 5.47 -9.02 16.44
N ASN A 141 4.83 -9.27 15.31
CA ASN A 141 4.33 -10.61 14.96
C ASN A 141 5.43 -11.58 14.53
N SER A 142 6.63 -11.08 14.19
CA SER A 142 7.76 -11.92 13.78
C SER A 142 8.60 -12.44 14.95
N LYS A 143 8.39 -11.87 16.15
CA LYS A 143 8.89 -12.38 17.43
C LYS A 143 7.95 -13.43 17.99
#